data_AF-A0A7S1DF27-F1
#
_entry.id   AF-A0A7S1DF27-F1
#
_cell.length_a   1.000
_cell.length_b   1.000
_cell.length_c   1.000
_cell.angle_alpha   90.00
_cell.angle_beta   90.00
_cell.angle_gamma   90.00
#
_symmetry.space_group_name_H-M   'P 1'
#
loop_
_entity.id
_entity.type
_entity.pdbx_description
1 polymer ?
#
loop_
_entity_poly.entity_id
_entity_poly.type
_entity_poly.pdbx_seq_one_letter_code
_entity_poly.pdbx_strand_id
1 'polypeptide(L)'
;HWAKPQAETFRDKCNQLSHALSHPTIIQKGRLQSGQEVLVDDYREAYWWLRDNTPEDARVMAWWDYGYQIAGIANRTTIADGNTWNHEHIALLGRALTSSVKEGHRIARHLADYVLIWAGGGGDDLAKSPHMRRIANSVYRFLCPGDPTCRSFGVSQRGLPTKSMENSMLFSLHGHGIHAGVEADKNRFKLVFESKHGKVRVFKVLSVSMESKRWVADPANRICDAPGSWFCRGQYPPALQKILREKKDFKQLEDFNVKGDDDSEYTKQYLENLNNPEKAQRDAMRAERKETKDSGSSSASAKKKKPRIKKISSDEIELMNNPEAWGNNAMTTAAWQIIHENDIRGFRDLLLERPEAAHVRSEDGRGPIWWAHEYGRSEMVKLLLKLGVSEDLRDVNGVKPTDLSNNNNNNN
;
A
#
# COMPACT_ATOMS: atom_id res chain seq x y z
N HIS A 1 38.85 45.42 9.16
CA HIS A 1 37.68 45.13 8.31
C HIS A 1 37.59 43.63 7.98
N TRP A 2 37.35 42.77 8.97
CA TRP A 2 37.18 41.32 8.74
C TRP A 2 36.02 40.80 9.61
N ALA A 3 34.86 40.50 8.98
CA ALA A 3 33.77 39.61 9.46
C ALA A 3 32.38 40.01 8.90
N LYS A 4 32.17 40.09 7.58
CA LYS A 4 30.84 40.40 7.00
C LYS A 4 30.30 39.55 5.83
N PRO A 5 31.02 38.64 5.14
CA PRO A 5 30.39 37.87 4.05
C PRO A 5 29.54 36.67 4.51
N GLN A 6 29.66 36.21 5.76
CA GLN A 6 28.97 35.01 6.24
C GLN A 6 27.79 35.30 7.19
N ALA A 7 27.66 36.52 7.70
CA ALA A 7 26.59 36.87 8.63
C ALA A 7 25.22 36.90 7.93
N GLU A 8 25.15 37.41 6.69
CA GLU A 8 23.94 37.41 5.88
C GLU A 8 23.57 35.99 5.47
N THR A 9 24.53 35.21 4.95
CA THR A 9 24.32 33.79 4.61
C THR A 9 23.87 32.95 5.80
N PHE A 10 24.44 33.19 6.98
CA PHE A 10 24.03 32.53 8.22
C PHE A 10 22.61 32.93 8.62
N ARG A 11 22.28 34.22 8.58
CA ARG A 11 20.93 34.73 8.86
C ARG A 11 19.90 34.14 7.89
N ASP A 12 20.21 34.08 6.60
CA ASP A 12 19.32 33.53 5.59
C ASP A 12 19.11 32.02 5.81
N LYS A 13 20.17 31.28 6.17
CA LYS A 13 20.08 29.87 6.56
C LYS A 13 19.24 29.69 7.83
N CYS A 14 19.40 30.55 8.84
CA CYS A 14 18.58 30.53 10.05
C CYS A 14 17.12 30.83 9.74
N ASN A 15 16.82 31.77 8.85
CA ASN A 15 15.45 32.06 8.41
C ASN A 15 14.84 30.88 7.66
N GLN A 16 15.57 30.27 6.71
CA GLN A 16 15.12 29.06 6.02
C GLN A 16 14.89 27.90 6.99
N LEU A 17 15.78 27.71 7.96
CA LEU A 17 15.65 26.69 9.00
C LEU A 17 14.46 26.97 9.92
N SER A 18 14.24 28.23 10.32
CA SER A 18 13.08 28.63 11.11
C SER A 18 11.79 28.29 10.38
N HIS A 19 11.70 28.59 9.08
CA HIS A 19 10.57 28.15 8.29
C HIS A 19 10.46 26.63 8.31
N ALA A 20 11.52 25.88 8.03
CA ALA A 20 11.48 24.41 7.99
C ALA A 20 11.03 23.77 9.32
N LEU A 21 11.53 24.25 10.46
CA LEU A 21 11.26 23.69 11.79
C LEU A 21 9.90 24.12 12.37
N SER A 22 9.36 25.27 11.96
CA SER A 22 8.11 25.83 12.50
C SER A 22 6.86 25.37 11.74
N HIS A 23 6.78 24.08 11.39
CA HIS A 23 5.60 23.47 10.78
C HIS A 23 4.91 22.51 11.76
N PRO A 24 3.67 22.81 12.19
CA PRO A 24 2.90 21.85 12.99
C PRO A 24 2.56 20.62 12.14
N THR A 25 2.65 19.44 12.75
CA THR A 25 2.45 18.15 12.06
C THR A 25 0.99 17.70 12.02
N ILE A 26 0.18 18.12 13.00
CA ILE A 26 -1.26 17.79 13.11
C ILE A 26 -2.12 18.79 12.34
N ILE A 27 -1.79 20.08 12.44
CA ILE A 27 -2.46 21.16 11.72
C ILE A 27 -1.49 21.69 10.68
N GLN A 28 -1.76 21.41 9.41
CA GLN A 28 -0.84 21.73 8.32
C GLN A 28 -1.30 22.99 7.60
N LYS A 29 -0.36 23.88 7.28
CA LYS A 29 -0.64 25.02 6.40
C LYS A 29 -0.49 24.57 4.95
N GLY A 30 -1.59 24.55 4.21
CA GLY A 30 -1.61 24.39 2.77
C GLY A 30 -1.68 25.74 2.07
N ARG A 31 -1.19 25.82 0.83
CA ARG A 31 -1.37 27.00 -0.02
C ARG A 31 -2.06 26.57 -1.31
N LEU A 32 -3.18 27.23 -1.61
CA LEU A 32 -3.91 26.99 -2.85
C LEU A 32 -3.17 27.58 -4.05
N GLN A 33 -3.52 27.15 -5.26
CA GLN A 33 -3.00 27.74 -6.50
C GLN A 33 -3.30 29.25 -6.62
N SER A 34 -4.39 29.72 -5.99
CA SER A 34 -4.74 31.13 -5.87
C SER A 34 -3.81 31.93 -4.94
N GLY A 35 -2.89 31.28 -4.23
CA GLY A 35 -1.98 31.88 -3.28
C GLY A 35 -2.54 32.01 -1.86
N GLN A 36 -3.83 31.71 -1.64
CA GLN A 36 -4.49 31.72 -0.33
C GLN A 36 -3.94 30.63 0.59
N GLU A 37 -3.68 30.98 1.84
CA GLU A 37 -3.34 30.01 2.89
C GLU A 37 -4.60 29.33 3.43
N VAL A 38 -4.56 28.01 3.51
CA VAL A 38 -5.63 27.18 4.06
C VAL A 38 -5.05 26.32 5.18
N LEU A 39 -5.78 26.26 6.29
CA LEU A 39 -5.45 25.41 7.41
C LEU A 39 -6.08 24.03 7.21
N VAL A 40 -5.24 23.00 7.03
CA VAL A 40 -5.63 21.60 6.89
C VAL A 40 -5.59 20.98 8.30
N ASP A 41 -6.77 20.70 8.83
CA ASP A 41 -6.99 20.29 10.23
C ASP A 41 -7.66 18.90 10.38
N ASP A 42 -7.67 18.15 9.28
CA ASP A 42 -8.32 16.85 9.16
C ASP A 42 -7.95 15.84 10.26
N TYR A 43 -6.68 15.82 10.67
CA TYR A 43 -6.21 14.89 11.69
C TYR A 43 -6.83 15.18 13.06
N ARG A 44 -6.85 16.44 13.48
CA ARG A 44 -7.49 16.85 14.74
C ARG A 44 -8.99 16.61 14.70
N GLU A 45 -9.63 16.99 13.60
CA GLU A 45 -11.07 16.78 13.38
C GLU A 45 -11.44 15.29 13.55
N ALA A 46 -10.67 14.39 12.94
CA ALA A 46 -10.88 12.95 13.06
C ALA A 46 -10.71 12.44 14.50
N TYR A 47 -9.71 12.93 15.24
CA TYR A 47 -9.50 12.55 16.63
C TYR A 47 -10.61 13.07 17.55
N TRP A 48 -11.10 14.29 17.33
CA TRP A 48 -12.26 14.81 18.07
C TRP A 48 -13.53 14.05 17.74
N TRP A 49 -13.73 13.70 16.46
CA TRP A 49 -14.86 12.87 16.07
C TRP A 49 -14.82 11.52 16.80
N LEU A 50 -13.66 10.86 16.87
CA LEU A 50 -13.48 9.62 17.63
C LEU A 50 -13.83 9.81 19.12
N ARG A 51 -13.37 10.90 19.74
CA ARG A 51 -13.65 11.22 21.14
C ARG A 51 -15.13 11.42 21.43
N ASP A 52 -15.84 12.08 20.53
CA ASP A 52 -17.19 12.56 20.79
C ASP A 52 -18.27 11.60 20.25
N ASN A 53 -17.93 10.69 19.33
CA ASN A 53 -18.91 9.84 18.61
C ASN A 53 -18.68 8.33 18.78
N THR A 54 -17.71 7.90 19.59
CA THR A 54 -17.50 6.47 19.88
C THR A 54 -17.68 6.16 21.37
N PRO A 55 -18.00 4.91 21.76
CA PRO A 55 -18.00 4.52 23.17
C PRO A 55 -16.64 4.76 23.84
N GLU A 56 -16.62 5.08 25.13
CA GLU A 56 -15.36 5.32 25.87
C GLU A 56 -14.44 4.10 25.89
N ASP A 57 -15.02 2.89 25.89
CA ASP A 57 -14.31 1.61 25.84
C ASP A 57 -13.92 1.17 24.42
N ALA A 58 -14.08 2.05 23.42
CA ALA A 58 -13.78 1.73 22.03
C ALA A 58 -12.27 1.60 21.81
N ARG A 59 -11.89 0.51 21.15
CA ARG A 59 -10.50 0.21 20.78
C ARG A 59 -10.27 0.60 19.32
N VAL A 60 -9.27 1.43 19.07
CA VAL A 60 -8.94 1.97 17.74
C VAL A 60 -7.64 1.34 17.24
N MET A 61 -7.73 0.67 16.10
CA MET A 61 -6.59 0.14 15.36
C MET A 61 -6.10 1.18 14.35
N ALA A 62 -4.85 1.60 14.49
CA ALA A 62 -4.15 2.46 13.55
C ALA A 62 -2.67 2.04 13.51
N TRP A 63 -1.91 2.51 12.53
CA TRP A 63 -0.47 2.31 12.54
C TRP A 63 0.18 2.95 13.79
N TRP A 64 1.28 2.36 14.27
CA TRP A 64 1.86 2.68 15.58
C TRP A 64 2.31 4.15 15.71
N ASP A 65 2.68 4.79 14.59
CA ASP A 65 3.07 6.20 14.50
C ASP A 65 2.06 7.16 15.14
N TYR A 66 0.77 6.78 15.22
CA TYR A 66 -0.31 7.69 15.63
C TYR A 66 -0.95 7.31 16.97
N GLY A 67 -0.50 6.22 17.60
CA GLY A 67 -1.13 5.70 18.82
C GLY A 67 -1.16 6.71 19.97
N TYR A 68 -0.09 7.48 20.15
CA TYR A 68 -0.04 8.54 21.17
C TYR A 68 -0.99 9.70 20.86
N GLN A 69 -1.23 10.02 19.58
CA GLN A 69 -2.18 11.06 19.17
C GLN A 69 -3.62 10.61 19.45
N ILE A 70 -3.94 9.35 19.15
CA ILE A 70 -5.24 8.76 19.45
C ILE A 70 -5.48 8.73 20.96
N ALA A 71 -4.51 8.25 21.74
CA ALA A 71 -4.63 8.20 23.20
C ALA A 71 -4.74 9.60 23.82
N GLY A 72 -3.91 10.55 23.38
CA GLY A 72 -3.84 11.90 23.97
C GLY A 72 -4.96 12.85 23.52
N ILE A 73 -5.37 12.81 22.25
CA ILE A 73 -6.34 13.75 21.68
C ILE A 73 -7.74 13.13 21.63
N ALA A 74 -7.84 11.90 21.11
CA ALA A 74 -9.13 11.22 20.98
C ALA A 74 -9.60 10.59 22.30
N ASN A 75 -8.72 10.44 23.30
CA ASN A 75 -8.99 9.79 24.58
C ASN A 75 -9.65 8.41 24.37
N ARG A 76 -9.02 7.57 23.53
CA ARG A 76 -9.46 6.20 23.22
C ARG A 76 -8.31 5.21 23.32
N THR A 77 -8.65 3.95 23.61
CA THR A 77 -7.66 2.87 23.65
C THR A 77 -7.09 2.64 22.26
N THR A 78 -5.78 2.80 22.10
CA THR A 78 -5.04 2.41 20.89
C THR A 78 -4.52 0.99 21.01
N ILE A 79 -4.41 0.28 19.88
CA ILE A 79 -3.83 -1.06 19.83
C ILE A 79 -2.30 -1.02 19.90
N ALA A 80 -1.67 -0.09 19.18
CA ALA A 80 -0.22 0.10 19.19
C ALA A 80 0.14 1.58 19.33
N ASP A 81 1.36 1.88 19.77
CA ASP A 81 1.86 3.23 19.97
C ASP A 81 3.35 3.38 19.60
N GLY A 82 3.82 4.63 19.69
CA GLY A 82 5.20 5.02 19.37
C GLY A 82 6.28 4.48 20.31
N ASN A 83 5.94 3.78 21.39
CA ASN A 83 6.95 3.20 22.27
C ASN A 83 7.55 1.92 21.68
N THR A 84 6.79 1.19 20.86
CA THR A 84 7.28 0.06 20.05
C THR A 84 7.98 -1.09 20.79
N TRP A 85 7.73 -1.23 22.10
CA TRP A 85 8.41 -2.23 22.96
C TRP A 85 8.09 -3.70 22.63
N ASN A 86 6.97 -3.99 21.97
CA ASN A 86 6.57 -5.33 21.55
C ASN A 86 6.50 -5.42 20.02
N HIS A 87 7.60 -5.85 19.40
CA HIS A 87 7.71 -5.97 17.94
C HIS A 87 6.70 -6.95 17.34
N GLU A 88 6.40 -8.05 18.02
CA GLU A 88 5.45 -9.06 17.55
C GLU A 88 4.02 -8.52 17.47
N HIS A 89 3.65 -7.64 18.41
CA HIS A 89 2.36 -6.96 18.39
C HIS A 89 2.24 -6.03 17.17
N ILE A 90 3.30 -5.28 16.87
CA ILE A 90 3.36 -4.42 15.68
C ILE A 90 3.34 -5.26 14.40
N ALA A 91 4.00 -6.41 14.39
CA ALA A 91 3.98 -7.34 13.27
C ALA A 91 2.58 -7.95 13.05
N LEU A 92 1.82 -8.25 14.11
CA LEU A 92 0.43 -8.68 14.00
C LEU A 92 -0.45 -7.57 13.40
N LEU A 93 -0.24 -6.32 13.81
CA LEU A 93 -0.91 -5.16 13.24
C LEU A 93 -0.57 -4.97 11.75
N GLY A 94 0.72 -5.04 11.39
CA GLY A 94 1.18 -5.00 10.01
C GLY A 94 0.64 -6.14 9.16
N ARG A 95 0.53 -7.35 9.74
CA ARG A 95 -0.12 -8.51 9.10
C ARG A 95 -1.60 -8.22 8.85
N ALA A 96 -2.32 -7.65 9.81
CA ALA A 96 -3.73 -7.32 9.64
C ALA A 96 -3.94 -6.31 8.50
N LEU A 97 -3.14 -5.24 8.47
CA LEU A 97 -3.24 -4.18 7.46
C LEU A 97 -2.84 -4.65 6.06
N THR A 98 -1.79 -5.45 5.94
CA THR A 98 -1.20 -5.79 4.63
C THR A 98 -1.65 -7.14 4.07
N SER A 99 -2.38 -7.96 4.83
CA SER A 99 -2.98 -9.20 4.32
C SER A 99 -4.31 -8.93 3.62
N SER A 100 -4.89 -9.96 2.99
CA SER A 100 -6.18 -9.85 2.31
C SER A 100 -7.27 -9.30 3.23
N VAL A 101 -8.27 -8.62 2.67
CA VAL A 101 -9.40 -8.04 3.44
C VAL A 101 -10.02 -9.04 4.43
N LYS A 102 -10.16 -10.31 4.02
CA LYS A 102 -10.70 -11.39 4.86
C LYS A 102 -9.79 -11.73 6.04
N GLU A 103 -8.48 -11.92 5.80
CA GLU A 103 -7.53 -12.25 6.87
C GLU A 103 -7.26 -11.05 7.79
N GLY A 104 -7.18 -9.84 7.22
CA GLY A 104 -7.08 -8.60 7.97
C GLY A 104 -8.25 -8.41 8.92
N HIS A 105 -9.48 -8.57 8.42
CA HIS A 105 -10.70 -8.52 9.24
C HIS A 105 -10.73 -9.60 10.33
N ARG A 106 -10.27 -10.81 10.02
CA ARG A 106 -10.19 -11.92 10.98
C ARG A 106 -9.33 -11.57 12.19
N ILE A 107 -8.25 -10.80 12.01
CA ILE A 107 -7.42 -10.30 13.11
C ILE A 107 -8.10 -9.09 13.77
N ALA A 108 -8.52 -8.10 12.97
CA ALA A 108 -9.06 -6.83 13.44
C ALA A 108 -10.29 -7.02 14.35
N ARG A 109 -11.21 -7.93 14.03
CA ARG A 109 -12.43 -8.18 14.83
C ARG A 109 -12.19 -8.65 16.26
N HIS A 110 -10.99 -9.15 16.56
CA HIS A 110 -10.61 -9.56 17.91
C HIS A 110 -9.85 -8.46 18.66
N LEU A 111 -9.16 -7.57 17.93
CA LEU A 111 -8.35 -6.50 18.49
C LEU A 111 -9.12 -5.20 18.70
N ALA A 112 -9.93 -4.77 17.73
CA ALA A 112 -10.44 -3.40 17.67
C ALA A 112 -11.91 -3.28 17.23
N ASP A 113 -12.51 -2.15 17.59
CA ASP A 113 -13.87 -1.75 17.21
C ASP A 113 -13.87 -0.79 16.01
N TYR A 114 -12.80 0.00 15.85
CA TYR A 114 -12.59 0.93 14.76
C TYR A 114 -11.20 0.78 14.14
N VAL A 115 -11.09 1.06 12.84
CA VAL A 115 -9.83 1.19 12.12
C VAL A 115 -9.71 2.63 11.62
N LEU A 116 -8.61 3.30 11.96
CA LEU A 116 -8.29 4.64 11.48
C LEU A 116 -7.15 4.55 10.47
N ILE A 117 -7.37 5.12 9.29
CA ILE A 117 -6.43 5.14 8.17
C ILE A 117 -6.10 6.59 7.80
N TRP A 118 -4.82 6.91 7.72
CA TRP A 118 -4.35 8.14 7.09
C TRP A 118 -4.28 7.93 5.58
N ALA A 119 -5.02 8.75 4.83
CA ALA A 119 -5.17 8.65 3.37
C ALA A 119 -4.84 9.95 2.63
N GLY A 120 -4.05 10.81 3.28
CA GLY A 120 -3.80 12.17 2.87
C GLY A 120 -2.89 12.43 1.69
N GLY A 121 -2.26 11.41 1.10
CA GLY A 121 -1.20 11.58 0.09
C GLY A 121 0.09 12.19 0.67
N GLY A 122 1.24 11.64 0.27
CA GLY A 122 2.56 12.08 0.74
C GLY A 122 2.84 11.72 2.21
N GLY A 123 3.30 10.49 2.45
CA GLY A 123 3.58 9.98 3.80
C GLY A 123 2.37 9.39 4.53
N ASP A 124 1.31 9.05 3.79
CA ASP A 124 0.13 8.35 4.29
C ASP A 124 0.39 6.86 4.54
N ASP A 125 -0.63 6.13 5.00
CA ASP A 125 -0.45 4.72 5.36
C ASP A 125 -0.10 3.85 4.14
N LEU A 126 -0.54 4.24 2.94
CA LEU A 126 -0.23 3.52 1.71
C LEU A 126 1.25 3.65 1.35
N ALA A 127 1.84 4.83 1.51
CA ALA A 127 3.28 5.03 1.34
C ALA A 127 4.13 4.26 2.37
N LYS A 128 3.59 4.04 3.57
CA LYS A 128 4.24 3.28 4.65
C LYS A 128 4.01 1.78 4.54
N SER A 129 3.07 1.33 3.73
CA SER A 129 2.66 -0.07 3.66
C SER A 129 3.79 -1.06 3.34
N PRO A 130 4.82 -0.75 2.51
CA PRO A 130 5.95 -1.67 2.31
C PRO A 130 6.74 -1.90 3.59
N HIS A 131 6.84 -0.88 4.45
CA HIS A 131 7.46 -1.01 5.77
C HIS A 131 6.58 -1.84 6.71
N MET A 132 5.25 -1.61 6.72
CA MET A 132 4.31 -2.42 7.50
C MET A 132 4.42 -3.92 7.13
N ARG A 133 4.47 -4.21 5.82
CA ARG A 133 4.61 -5.58 5.30
C ARG A 133 5.93 -6.20 5.69
N ARG A 134 7.03 -5.44 5.67
CA ARG A 134 8.36 -5.92 6.05
C ARG A 134 8.45 -6.28 7.53
N ILE A 135 7.88 -5.45 8.41
CA ILE A 135 7.77 -5.76 9.85
C ILE A 135 6.92 -7.01 10.05
N ALA A 136 5.77 -7.11 9.36
CA ALA A 136 4.95 -8.30 9.44
C ALA A 136 5.71 -9.55 8.97
N ASN A 137 6.46 -9.47 7.87
CA ASN A 137 7.22 -10.58 7.29
C ASN A 137 8.39 -11.03 8.18
N SER A 138 8.96 -10.15 9.01
CA SER A 138 10.04 -10.55 9.94
C SER A 138 9.56 -11.56 10.98
N VAL A 139 8.26 -11.54 11.32
CA VAL A 139 7.62 -12.45 12.27
C VAL A 139 6.80 -13.54 11.56
N TYR A 140 6.12 -13.19 10.47
CA TYR A 140 5.25 -14.07 9.66
C TYR A 140 5.83 -14.26 8.25
N ARG A 141 6.86 -15.10 8.14
CA ARG A 141 7.71 -15.23 6.92
C ARG A 141 7.00 -15.72 5.65
N PHE A 142 5.80 -16.27 5.77
CA PHE A 142 5.00 -16.70 4.62
C PHE A 142 4.37 -15.52 3.86
N LEU A 143 4.42 -14.31 4.39
CA LEU A 143 3.82 -13.15 3.74
C LEU A 143 4.56 -12.75 2.46
N CYS A 144 5.88 -12.96 2.40
CA CYS A 144 6.70 -12.64 1.24
C CYS A 144 7.68 -13.80 0.95
N PRO A 145 7.18 -14.90 0.36
CA PRO A 145 7.96 -16.14 0.23
C PRO A 145 9.19 -15.97 -0.66
N GLY A 146 10.36 -16.30 -0.10
CA GLY A 146 11.65 -16.13 -0.78
C GLY A 146 12.16 -14.69 -0.88
N ASP A 147 11.45 -13.72 -0.28
CA ASP A 147 11.88 -12.31 -0.21
C ASP A 147 11.79 -11.77 1.24
N PRO A 148 12.89 -11.88 2.02
CA PRO A 148 12.96 -11.32 3.37
C PRO A 148 12.68 -9.82 3.45
N THR A 149 13.00 -9.06 2.40
CA THR A 149 12.85 -7.59 2.37
C THR A 149 11.45 -7.13 1.96
N CYS A 150 10.63 -8.05 1.46
CA CYS A 150 9.29 -7.84 0.94
C CYS A 150 9.17 -6.65 -0.03
N ARG A 151 10.04 -6.61 -1.03
CA ARG A 151 10.07 -5.61 -2.10
C ARG A 151 8.99 -5.84 -3.16
N SER A 152 8.33 -7.00 -3.17
CA SER A 152 7.17 -7.28 -4.03
C SER A 152 5.88 -6.57 -3.59
N PHE A 153 5.81 -6.08 -2.35
CA PHE A 153 4.62 -5.41 -1.84
C PHE A 153 4.77 -3.89 -1.85
N GLY A 154 3.92 -3.20 -2.61
CA GLY A 154 3.89 -1.74 -2.60
C GLY A 154 3.24 -1.14 -3.84
N VAL A 155 3.54 0.14 -4.08
CA VAL A 155 3.16 0.88 -5.28
C VAL A 155 4.42 1.10 -6.11
N SER A 156 4.35 0.79 -7.41
CA SER A 156 5.44 1.02 -8.35
C SER A 156 5.73 2.52 -8.52
N GLN A 157 6.90 2.86 -9.07
CA GLN A 157 7.25 4.26 -9.39
C GLN A 157 6.22 4.94 -10.31
N ARG A 158 5.46 4.15 -11.09
CA ARG A 158 4.42 4.63 -12.01
C ARG A 158 3.02 4.70 -11.36
N GLY A 159 2.93 4.58 -10.04
CA GLY A 159 1.66 4.68 -9.30
C GLY A 159 0.78 3.44 -9.32
N LEU A 160 1.21 2.35 -9.97
CA LEU A 160 0.46 1.10 -9.99
C LEU A 160 0.77 0.24 -8.75
N PRO A 161 -0.23 -0.13 -7.93
CA PRO A 161 -0.05 -1.08 -6.83
C PRO A 161 0.29 -2.48 -7.36
N THR A 162 0.99 -3.29 -6.57
CA THR A 162 1.15 -4.72 -6.89
C THR A 162 -0.12 -5.50 -6.56
N LYS A 163 -0.32 -6.69 -7.15
CA LYS A 163 -1.53 -7.50 -6.89
C LYS A 163 -1.73 -7.84 -5.41
N SER A 164 -0.63 -8.12 -4.70
CA SER A 164 -0.67 -8.36 -3.25
C SER A 164 -1.10 -7.11 -2.47
N MET A 165 -0.67 -5.93 -2.91
CA MET A 165 -1.10 -4.63 -2.36
C MET A 165 -2.59 -4.37 -2.64
N GLU A 166 -3.08 -4.54 -3.88
CA GLU A 166 -4.50 -4.33 -4.22
C GLU A 166 -5.44 -5.20 -3.40
N ASN A 167 -5.04 -6.44 -3.14
CA ASN A 167 -5.81 -7.38 -2.34
C ASN A 167 -5.80 -7.04 -0.83
N SER A 168 -4.91 -6.15 -0.38
CA SER A 168 -4.70 -5.89 1.04
C SER A 168 -5.87 -5.12 1.68
N MET A 169 -6.11 -5.37 2.97
CA MET A 169 -7.10 -4.64 3.76
C MET A 169 -6.82 -3.14 3.74
N LEU A 170 -5.55 -2.75 3.88
CA LEU A 170 -5.13 -1.35 3.86
C LEU A 170 -5.48 -0.66 2.55
N PHE A 171 -5.18 -1.27 1.40
CA PHE A 171 -5.49 -0.69 0.10
C PHE A 171 -7.02 -0.53 -0.09
N SER A 172 -7.81 -1.54 0.29
CA SER A 172 -9.27 -1.49 0.21
C SER A 172 -9.88 -0.37 1.07
N LEU A 173 -9.38 -0.17 2.30
CA LEU A 173 -9.86 0.88 3.21
C LEU A 173 -9.34 2.28 2.82
N HIS A 174 -8.07 2.38 2.43
CA HIS A 174 -7.46 3.64 1.98
C HIS A 174 -8.11 4.14 0.69
N GLY A 175 -8.25 3.26 -0.30
CA GLY A 175 -8.77 3.58 -1.63
C GLY A 175 -10.30 3.64 -1.74
N HIS A 176 -11.03 3.39 -0.64
CA HIS A 176 -12.49 3.38 -0.63
C HIS A 176 -13.08 4.69 -1.17
N GLY A 177 -13.79 4.59 -2.29
CA GLY A 177 -14.44 5.75 -2.92
C GLY A 177 -13.48 6.73 -3.63
N ILE A 178 -12.16 6.47 -3.61
CA ILE A 178 -11.17 7.21 -4.40
C ILE A 178 -10.91 6.51 -5.73
N HIS A 179 -10.58 5.22 -5.67
CA HIS A 179 -10.24 4.46 -6.85
C HIS A 179 -11.50 3.80 -7.42
N ALA A 180 -11.70 3.94 -8.73
CA ALA A 180 -12.83 3.30 -9.41
C ALA A 180 -12.84 1.80 -9.13
N GLY A 181 -13.97 1.29 -8.63
CA GLY A 181 -14.14 -0.12 -8.27
C GLY A 181 -13.53 -0.57 -6.93
N VAL A 182 -12.87 0.32 -6.18
CA VAL A 182 -12.32 0.01 -4.85
C VAL A 182 -13.31 0.46 -3.77
N GLU A 183 -14.03 -0.51 -3.21
CA GLU A 183 -14.88 -0.31 -2.04
C GLU A 183 -14.43 -1.16 -0.86
N ALA A 184 -14.60 -0.62 0.36
CA ALA A 184 -14.47 -1.40 1.57
C ALA A 184 -15.57 -2.48 1.61
N ASP A 185 -15.21 -3.71 1.98
CA ASP A 185 -16.17 -4.83 2.10
C ASP A 185 -17.27 -4.47 3.12
N LYS A 186 -18.48 -4.22 2.60
CA LYS A 186 -19.67 -3.77 3.35
C LYS A 186 -20.08 -4.72 4.47
N ASN A 187 -19.68 -6.00 4.40
CA ASN A 187 -19.96 -6.99 5.44
C ASN A 187 -18.94 -6.96 6.59
N ARG A 188 -17.80 -6.30 6.39
CA ARG A 188 -16.65 -6.30 7.31
C ARG A 188 -16.33 -4.93 7.88
N PHE A 189 -16.55 -3.89 7.09
CA PHE A 189 -16.21 -2.53 7.45
C PHE A 189 -17.33 -1.60 7.02
N LYS A 190 -17.60 -0.60 7.85
CA LYS A 190 -18.51 0.50 7.54
C LYS A 190 -17.76 1.81 7.72
N LEU A 191 -17.64 2.62 6.66
CA LEU A 191 -17.13 3.98 6.79
C LEU A 191 -18.07 4.76 7.73
N VAL A 192 -17.51 5.37 8.77
CA VAL A 192 -18.27 6.14 9.77
C VAL A 192 -17.83 7.60 9.84
N PHE A 193 -16.62 7.89 9.39
CA PHE A 193 -16.10 9.25 9.29
C PHE A 193 -15.08 9.35 8.16
N GLU A 194 -15.18 10.44 7.41
CA GLU A 194 -14.19 10.87 6.43
C GLU A 194 -13.94 12.37 6.64
N SER A 195 -12.68 12.77 6.74
CA SER A 195 -12.32 14.16 6.96
C SER A 195 -12.57 15.01 5.72
N LYS A 196 -12.70 16.33 5.91
CA LYS A 196 -13.06 17.28 4.84
C LYS A 196 -12.21 17.17 3.56
N HIS A 197 -10.91 16.95 3.69
CA HIS A 197 -9.97 16.84 2.56
C HIS A 197 -9.56 15.38 2.29
N GLY A 198 -10.28 14.39 2.83
CA GLY A 198 -10.02 12.96 2.62
C GLY A 198 -8.71 12.46 3.23
N LYS A 199 -8.13 13.20 4.18
CA LYS A 199 -6.83 12.89 4.80
C LYS A 199 -6.91 11.80 5.86
N VAL A 200 -8.08 11.63 6.49
CA VAL A 200 -8.32 10.57 7.47
C VAL A 200 -9.66 9.91 7.19
N ARG A 201 -9.68 8.57 7.28
CA ARG A 201 -10.90 7.77 7.24
C ARG A 201 -10.98 6.90 8.48
N VAL A 202 -12.18 6.80 9.04
CA VAL A 202 -12.46 5.89 10.16
C VAL A 202 -13.53 4.90 9.74
N PHE A 203 -13.19 3.62 9.88
CA PHE A 203 -14.08 2.50 9.59
C PHE A 203 -14.46 1.80 10.89
N LYS A 204 -15.75 1.55 11.07
CA LYS A 204 -16.25 0.64 12.10
C LYS A 204 -16.03 -0.80 11.64
N VAL A 205 -15.40 -1.61 12.48
CA VAL A 205 -15.25 -3.05 12.24
C VAL A 205 -16.61 -3.70 12.51
N LEU A 206 -17.13 -4.44 11.53
CA LEU A 206 -18.37 -5.20 11.68
C LEU A 206 -18.06 -6.58 12.23
N SER A 207 -19.04 -7.17 12.92
CA SER A 207 -18.87 -8.48 13.57
C SER A 207 -17.65 -8.51 14.51
N VAL A 208 -17.53 -7.55 15.42
CA VAL A 208 -16.50 -7.58 16.48
C VAL A 208 -16.82 -8.73 17.45
N SER A 209 -15.78 -9.45 17.88
CA SER A 209 -15.93 -10.54 18.86
C SER A 209 -16.16 -9.97 20.26
N MET A 210 -17.41 -9.99 20.73
CA MET A 210 -17.74 -9.55 22.10
C MET A 210 -17.07 -10.43 23.15
N GLU A 211 -16.89 -11.73 22.89
CA GLU A 211 -16.14 -12.64 23.74
C GLU A 211 -14.69 -12.16 23.92
N SER A 212 -14.03 -11.80 22.81
CA SER A 212 -12.65 -11.31 22.86
C SER A 212 -12.55 -9.93 23.51
N LYS A 213 -13.53 -9.05 23.29
CA LYS A 213 -13.60 -7.74 23.95
C LYS A 213 -13.71 -7.91 25.47
N ARG A 214 -14.61 -8.78 25.93
CA ARG A 214 -14.80 -9.10 27.37
C ARG A 214 -13.56 -9.75 27.97
N TRP A 215 -12.93 -10.68 27.25
CA TRP A 215 -11.70 -11.35 27.71
C TRP A 215 -10.58 -10.33 27.97
N VAL A 216 -10.37 -9.36 27.07
CA VAL A 216 -9.30 -8.35 27.22
C VAL A 216 -9.62 -7.34 28.33
N ALA A 217 -10.90 -7.05 28.55
CA ALA A 217 -11.33 -6.12 29.59
C ALA A 217 -11.14 -6.71 31.01
N ASP A 218 -11.22 -8.02 31.16
CA ASP A 218 -11.11 -8.72 32.44
C ASP A 218 -9.70 -8.60 33.05
N PRO A 219 -9.54 -7.95 34.22
CA PRO A 219 -8.26 -7.82 34.90
C PRO A 219 -7.62 -9.17 35.27
N ALA A 220 -8.41 -10.24 35.46
CA ALA A 220 -7.90 -11.57 35.79
C ALA A 220 -7.04 -12.18 34.68
N ASN A 221 -7.22 -11.69 33.44
CA ASN A 221 -6.46 -12.14 32.28
C ASN A 221 -5.15 -11.36 32.09
N ARG A 222 -4.80 -10.43 32.98
CA ARG A 222 -3.55 -9.67 32.90
C ARG A 222 -2.43 -10.42 33.63
N ILE A 223 -1.22 -10.35 33.08
CA ILE A 223 -0.02 -10.89 33.72
C ILE A 223 0.77 -9.70 34.28
N CYS A 224 0.82 -9.62 35.60
CA CYS A 224 1.65 -8.64 36.30
C CYS A 224 3.06 -9.21 36.50
N ASP A 225 4.09 -8.39 36.31
CA ASP A 225 5.48 -8.85 36.42
C ASP A 225 5.84 -9.27 37.86
N ALA A 226 5.14 -8.73 38.86
CA ALA A 226 5.22 -9.14 40.26
C ALA A 226 3.86 -8.95 40.97
N PRO A 227 3.56 -9.68 42.06
CA PRO A 227 2.37 -9.44 42.88
C PRO A 227 2.32 -7.99 43.38
N GLY A 228 1.24 -7.27 43.06
CA GLY A 228 1.08 -5.85 43.43
C GLY A 228 1.80 -4.85 42.52
N SER A 229 2.43 -5.29 41.42
CA SER A 229 3.00 -4.39 40.41
C SER A 229 1.90 -3.55 39.75
N TRP A 230 2.19 -2.27 39.51
CA TRP A 230 1.32 -1.37 38.74
C TRP A 230 1.35 -1.71 37.24
N PHE A 231 2.33 -2.49 36.79
CA PHE A 231 2.49 -2.91 35.40
C PHE A 231 1.96 -4.34 35.20
N CYS A 232 0.77 -4.42 34.60
CA CYS A 232 0.10 -5.68 34.28
C CYS A 232 -0.22 -5.73 32.79
N ARG A 233 0.48 -6.59 32.07
CA ARG A 233 0.34 -6.76 30.63
C ARG A 233 -0.95 -7.51 30.32
N GLY A 234 -1.76 -6.98 29.41
CA GLY A 234 -2.85 -7.75 28.81
C GLY A 234 -2.29 -8.89 27.96
N GLN A 235 -3.01 -10.00 27.87
CA GLN A 235 -2.67 -11.06 26.90
C GLN A 235 -3.61 -10.99 25.69
N TYR A 236 -3.38 -11.87 24.71
CA TYR A 236 -4.27 -11.97 23.56
C TYR A 236 -5.46 -12.88 23.87
N PRO A 237 -6.65 -12.58 23.35
CA PRO A 237 -7.80 -13.46 23.46
C PRO A 237 -7.49 -14.83 22.82
N PRO A 238 -8.01 -15.96 23.38
CA PRO A 238 -7.73 -17.31 22.88
C PRO A 238 -8.00 -17.50 21.38
N ALA A 239 -8.97 -16.78 20.83
CA ALA A 239 -9.30 -16.82 19.40
C ALA A 239 -8.14 -16.41 18.46
N LEU A 240 -7.19 -15.61 18.94
CA LEU A 240 -6.00 -15.22 18.16
C LEU A 240 -4.86 -16.23 18.23
N GLN A 241 -4.91 -17.22 19.13
CA GLN A 241 -3.83 -18.18 19.34
C GLN A 241 -3.46 -18.94 18.07
N LYS A 242 -4.44 -19.28 17.23
CA LYS A 242 -4.16 -19.93 15.93
C LYS A 242 -3.25 -19.09 15.03
N ILE A 243 -3.48 -17.78 15.00
CA ILE A 243 -2.71 -16.82 14.19
C ILE A 243 -1.34 -16.59 14.82
N LEU A 244 -1.29 -16.46 16.16
CA LEU A 244 -0.06 -16.25 16.91
C LEU A 244 0.89 -17.44 16.86
N ARG A 245 0.39 -18.68 16.73
CA ARG A 245 1.25 -19.89 16.57
C ARG A 245 2.04 -19.92 15.27
N GLU A 246 1.65 -19.14 14.27
CA GLU A 246 2.38 -19.02 13.00
C GLU A 246 3.57 -18.04 13.11
N LYS A 247 3.71 -17.35 14.24
CA LYS A 247 4.80 -16.40 14.46
C LYS A 247 6.13 -17.14 14.66
N LYS A 248 7.19 -16.58 14.12
CA LYS A 248 8.55 -16.85 14.59
C LYS A 248 8.96 -15.74 15.55
N ASP A 249 9.44 -16.13 16.71
CA ASP A 249 9.82 -15.18 17.76
C ASP A 249 10.92 -14.25 17.26
N PHE A 250 10.70 -12.95 17.44
CA PHE A 250 11.67 -11.95 17.04
C PHE A 250 12.79 -11.90 18.08
N LYS A 251 13.99 -12.36 17.71
CA LYS A 251 15.19 -12.18 18.53
C LYS A 251 15.70 -10.75 18.35
N GLN A 252 15.67 -9.96 19.42
CA GLN A 252 16.39 -8.69 19.42
C GLN A 252 17.90 -8.95 19.43
N LEU A 253 18.69 -8.07 18.81
CA LEU A 253 20.16 -8.20 18.73
C LEU A 253 20.85 -8.28 20.11
N GLU A 254 20.13 -7.95 21.19
CA GLU A 254 20.63 -7.93 22.57
C GLU A 254 20.50 -9.28 23.30
N ASP A 255 19.88 -10.29 22.70
CA ASP A 255 19.82 -11.67 23.22
C ASP A 255 21.14 -12.43 22.95
N PHE A 256 22.24 -12.01 23.57
CA PHE A 256 23.59 -12.55 23.35
C PHE A 256 23.81 -14.00 23.84
N ASN A 257 22.85 -14.62 24.54
CA ASN A 257 23.07 -15.87 25.29
C ASN A 257 22.33 -17.12 24.76
N VAL A 258 21.64 -17.08 23.62
CA VAL A 258 20.89 -18.24 23.13
C VAL A 258 21.60 -18.91 21.94
N LYS A 259 22.27 -20.04 22.21
CA LYS A 259 22.84 -20.93 21.18
C LYS A 259 21.72 -21.61 20.39
N GLY A 260 21.64 -21.33 19.09
CA GLY A 260 20.69 -22.00 18.17
C GLY A 260 20.37 -21.12 16.97
N ASP A 261 21.11 -21.33 15.88
CA ASP A 261 21.23 -20.43 14.75
C ASP A 261 20.30 -20.82 13.57
N ASP A 262 18.98 -20.88 13.82
CA ASP A 262 17.97 -21.22 12.79
C ASP A 262 17.62 -20.04 11.87
N ASP A 263 18.12 -18.83 12.17
CA ASP A 263 17.79 -17.59 11.48
C ASP A 263 18.97 -16.92 10.75
N SER A 264 20.16 -17.53 10.77
CA SER A 264 21.34 -17.00 10.08
C SER A 264 21.14 -16.91 8.57
N GLU A 265 20.49 -17.89 7.96
CA GLU A 265 20.21 -17.88 6.51
C GLU A 265 19.26 -16.73 6.14
N TYR A 266 18.16 -16.56 6.89
CA TYR A 266 17.20 -15.48 6.67
C TYR A 266 17.88 -14.11 6.83
N THR A 267 18.68 -13.95 7.89
CA THR A 267 19.41 -12.70 8.17
C THR A 267 20.44 -12.40 7.09
N LYS A 268 21.19 -13.41 6.64
CA LYS A 268 22.14 -13.29 5.53
C LYS A 268 21.45 -12.87 4.25
N GLN A 269 20.37 -13.55 3.87
CA GLN A 269 19.60 -13.21 2.67
C GLN A 269 18.99 -11.79 2.77
N TYR A 270 18.51 -11.40 3.95
CA TYR A 270 18.00 -10.05 4.20
C TYR A 270 19.08 -8.98 3.99
N LEU A 271 20.28 -9.19 4.54
CA LEU A 271 21.42 -8.27 4.36
C LEU A 271 21.91 -8.22 2.91
N GLU A 272 21.96 -9.36 2.22
CA GLU A 272 22.28 -9.41 0.78
C GLU A 272 21.26 -8.61 -0.06
N ASN A 273 19.97 -8.71 0.26
CA ASN A 273 18.92 -7.97 -0.41
C ASN A 273 18.92 -6.46 -0.09
N LEU A 274 19.44 -6.06 1.07
CA LEU A 274 19.69 -4.66 1.40
C LEU A 274 20.87 -4.09 0.60
N ASN A 275 21.94 -4.88 0.44
CA ASN A 275 23.12 -4.48 -0.32
C ASN A 275 22.86 -4.40 -1.83
N ASN A 276 21.93 -5.18 -2.38
CA ASN A 276 21.57 -5.14 -3.80
C ASN A 276 20.04 -4.99 -4.01
N PRO A 277 19.49 -3.77 -3.84
CA PRO A 277 18.05 -3.53 -3.82
C PRO A 277 17.36 -3.87 -5.15
N GLU A 278 18.00 -3.57 -6.28
CA GLU A 278 17.42 -3.83 -7.60
C GLU A 278 17.33 -5.31 -7.92
N LYS A 279 18.39 -6.07 -7.60
CA LYS A 279 18.39 -7.52 -7.78
C LYS A 279 17.31 -8.15 -6.90
N ALA A 280 17.23 -7.75 -5.63
CA ALA A 280 16.22 -8.23 -4.70
C ALA A 280 14.80 -7.96 -5.20
N GLN A 281 14.53 -6.76 -5.74
CA GLN A 281 13.23 -6.43 -6.32
C GLN A 281 12.90 -7.31 -7.54
N ARG A 282 13.87 -7.55 -8.43
CA ARG A 282 13.70 -8.44 -9.59
C ARG A 282 13.41 -9.88 -9.17
N ASP A 283 14.12 -10.38 -8.17
CA ASP A 283 13.93 -11.73 -7.64
C ASP A 283 12.59 -11.89 -6.92
N ALA A 284 12.16 -10.87 -6.16
CA ALA A 284 10.86 -10.80 -5.49
C ALA A 284 9.70 -10.83 -6.49
N MET A 285 9.74 -9.98 -7.52
CA MET A 285 8.74 -9.97 -8.61
C MET A 285 8.67 -11.33 -9.32
N ARG A 286 9.82 -12.02 -9.46
CA ARG A 286 9.87 -13.36 -10.06
C ARG A 286 9.28 -14.44 -9.15
N ALA A 287 9.45 -14.33 -7.83
CA ALA A 287 8.89 -15.25 -6.85
C ALA A 287 7.36 -15.15 -6.78
N GLU A 288 6.82 -13.93 -6.71
CA GLU A 288 5.37 -13.67 -6.72
C GLU A 288 4.69 -14.21 -8.00
N ARG A 289 5.38 -14.10 -9.15
CA ARG A 289 4.94 -14.70 -10.43
C ARG A 289 4.90 -16.23 -10.42
N LYS A 290 5.65 -16.91 -9.56
CA LYS A 290 5.58 -18.37 -9.41
C LYS A 290 4.41 -18.77 -8.53
N GLU A 291 4.22 -18.09 -7.40
CA GLU A 291 3.11 -18.40 -6.49
C GLU A 291 1.73 -18.23 -7.14
N THR A 292 1.55 -17.16 -7.92
CA THR A 292 0.32 -16.92 -8.69
C THR A 292 0.04 -17.98 -9.76
N LYS A 293 1.05 -18.77 -10.16
CA LYS A 293 0.86 -19.91 -11.06
C LYS A 293 0.55 -21.20 -10.29
N ASP A 294 1.21 -21.41 -9.15
CA ASP A 294 1.03 -22.61 -8.34
C ASP A 294 -0.33 -22.63 -7.62
N SER A 295 -0.90 -21.46 -7.28
CA SER A 295 -2.28 -21.36 -6.78
C SER A 295 -3.36 -21.59 -7.84
N GLY A 296 -2.98 -21.67 -9.13
CA GLY A 296 -3.88 -21.85 -10.28
C GLY A 296 -3.71 -23.17 -11.05
N SER A 297 -2.78 -24.06 -10.68
CA SER A 297 -2.70 -25.39 -11.30
C SER A 297 -2.02 -26.41 -10.40
N SER A 298 -2.79 -27.36 -9.88
CA SER A 298 -2.26 -28.63 -9.41
C SER A 298 -1.90 -29.52 -10.61
N SER A 299 -0.68 -29.40 -11.14
CA SER A 299 0.02 -30.53 -11.78
C SER A 299 1.43 -30.19 -12.27
N ALA A 300 2.40 -30.93 -11.74
CA ALA A 300 3.58 -31.51 -12.39
C ALA A 300 4.59 -30.60 -13.13
N SER A 301 5.81 -30.62 -12.59
CA SER A 301 7.13 -30.63 -13.24
C SER A 301 7.14 -30.51 -14.78
N ALA A 302 7.35 -29.30 -15.30
CA ALA A 302 7.62 -29.08 -16.73
C ALA A 302 8.66 -27.99 -16.96
N LYS A 303 9.61 -28.29 -17.86
CA LYS A 303 10.75 -27.46 -18.31
C LYS A 303 10.33 -25.99 -18.55
N LYS A 304 11.18 -25.06 -18.06
CA LYS A 304 11.03 -23.59 -18.10
C LYS A 304 10.69 -23.05 -19.51
N LYS A 305 9.41 -22.96 -19.88
CA LYS A 305 8.94 -22.14 -21.01
C LYS A 305 8.97 -20.66 -20.59
N LYS A 306 9.44 -19.77 -21.48
CA LYS A 306 9.40 -18.31 -21.27
C LYS A 306 7.96 -17.89 -20.94
N PRO A 307 7.74 -16.98 -19.97
CA PRO A 307 6.40 -16.51 -19.62
C PRO A 307 5.74 -15.90 -20.85
N ARG A 308 4.53 -16.37 -21.19
CA ARG A 308 3.70 -15.83 -22.27
C ARG A 308 2.64 -14.92 -21.66
N ILE A 309 2.45 -13.75 -22.26
CA ILE A 309 1.35 -12.84 -21.95
C ILE A 309 0.05 -13.54 -22.33
N LYS A 310 -0.91 -13.60 -21.41
CA LYS A 310 -2.24 -14.18 -21.66
C LYS A 310 -3.04 -13.18 -22.50
N LYS A 311 -3.82 -13.65 -23.46
CA LYS A 311 -4.85 -12.81 -24.10
C LYS A 311 -6.05 -12.73 -23.17
N ILE A 312 -6.64 -11.55 -23.05
CA ILE A 312 -7.93 -11.36 -22.39
C ILE A 312 -9.05 -11.84 -23.33
N SER A 313 -10.23 -12.11 -22.77
CA SER A 313 -11.39 -12.59 -23.53
C SER A 313 -11.96 -11.50 -24.45
N SER A 314 -12.72 -11.90 -25.48
CA SER A 314 -13.44 -10.98 -26.36
C SER A 314 -14.34 -10.03 -25.58
N ASP A 315 -15.05 -10.57 -24.59
CA ASP A 315 -16.06 -9.86 -23.82
C ASP A 315 -15.39 -8.79 -22.93
N GLU A 316 -14.22 -9.10 -22.36
CA GLU A 316 -13.41 -8.12 -21.64
C GLU A 316 -12.89 -7.01 -22.56
N ILE A 317 -12.46 -7.36 -23.79
CA ILE A 317 -12.02 -6.38 -24.79
C ILE A 317 -13.17 -5.46 -25.17
N GLU A 318 -14.36 -6.00 -25.42
CA GLU A 318 -15.55 -5.21 -25.75
C GLU A 318 -15.94 -4.27 -24.61
N LEU A 319 -15.91 -4.76 -23.36
CA LEU A 319 -16.21 -3.95 -22.18
C LEU A 319 -15.22 -2.78 -22.03
N MET A 320 -13.91 -3.02 -22.21
CA MET A 320 -12.89 -1.96 -22.13
C MET A 320 -12.98 -0.95 -23.29
N ASN A 321 -13.54 -1.38 -24.43
CA ASN A 321 -13.74 -0.51 -25.59
C ASN A 321 -15.05 0.29 -25.53
N ASN A 322 -15.95 0.02 -24.58
CA ASN A 322 -17.11 0.86 -24.33
C ASN A 322 -16.66 2.26 -23.88
N PRO A 323 -17.11 3.36 -24.52
CA PRO A 323 -16.83 4.73 -24.10
C PRO A 323 -17.08 5.02 -22.61
N GLU A 324 -18.04 4.35 -21.98
CA GLU A 324 -18.31 4.50 -20.53
C GLU A 324 -17.17 3.98 -19.64
N ALA A 325 -16.31 3.11 -20.16
CA ALA A 325 -15.17 2.55 -19.45
C ALA A 325 -13.88 3.37 -19.63
N TRP A 326 -13.88 4.37 -20.51
CA TRP A 326 -12.69 5.17 -20.82
C TRP A 326 -12.42 6.17 -19.71
N GLY A 327 -11.15 6.36 -19.36
CA GLY A 327 -10.80 7.35 -18.35
C GLY A 327 -9.33 7.40 -18.00
N ASN A 328 -8.91 8.58 -17.56
CA ASN A 328 -7.56 8.81 -17.06
C ASN A 328 -7.38 8.15 -15.69
N ASN A 329 -6.51 7.13 -15.60
CA ASN A 329 -6.23 6.39 -14.37
C ASN A 329 -4.74 5.98 -14.29
N ALA A 330 -4.37 5.30 -13.20
CA ALA A 330 -2.99 4.88 -12.98
C ALA A 330 -2.47 3.92 -14.08
N MET A 331 -3.34 3.07 -14.64
CA MET A 331 -2.97 2.11 -15.67
C MET A 331 -2.78 2.76 -17.04
N THR A 332 -3.66 3.69 -17.43
CA THR A 332 -3.48 4.47 -18.68
C THR A 332 -2.23 5.35 -18.59
N THR A 333 -2.02 6.04 -17.47
CA THR A 333 -0.82 6.84 -17.22
C THR A 333 0.46 6.01 -17.28
N ALA A 334 0.50 4.86 -16.60
CA ALA A 334 1.68 4.00 -16.59
C ALA A 334 1.98 3.41 -17.98
N ALA A 335 0.95 2.98 -18.72
CA ALA A 335 1.12 2.47 -20.08
C ALA A 335 1.62 3.57 -21.03
N TRP A 336 1.07 4.78 -20.95
CA TRP A 336 1.51 5.93 -21.74
C TRP A 336 2.98 6.27 -21.45
N GLN A 337 3.38 6.40 -20.18
CA GLN A 337 4.77 6.69 -19.79
C GLN A 337 5.75 5.67 -20.35
N ILE A 338 5.43 4.38 -20.21
CA ILE A 338 6.27 3.28 -20.74
C ILE A 338 6.47 3.39 -22.25
N ILE A 339 5.40 3.68 -22.99
CA ILE A 339 5.42 3.79 -24.45
C ILE A 339 6.19 5.04 -24.88
N HIS A 340 5.95 6.16 -24.20
CA HIS A 340 6.66 7.41 -24.42
C HIS A 340 8.17 7.23 -24.21
N GLU A 341 8.59 6.59 -23.11
CA GLU A 341 10.00 6.29 -22.78
C GLU A 341 10.63 5.18 -23.64
N ASN A 342 9.85 4.50 -24.49
CA ASN A 342 10.27 3.32 -25.26
C ASN A 342 10.79 2.15 -24.39
N ASP A 343 10.27 1.98 -23.18
CA ASP A 343 10.66 0.90 -22.27
C ASP A 343 9.96 -0.42 -22.64
N ILE A 344 10.42 -1.07 -23.71
CA ILE A 344 9.89 -2.36 -24.19
C ILE A 344 9.91 -3.45 -23.10
N ARG A 345 10.92 -3.42 -22.21
CA ARG A 345 11.05 -4.41 -21.14
C ARG A 345 9.98 -4.18 -20.09
N GLY A 346 9.85 -2.95 -19.59
CA GLY A 346 8.80 -2.55 -18.66
C GLY A 346 7.41 -2.79 -19.22
N PHE A 347 7.20 -2.56 -20.53
CA PHE A 347 5.91 -2.84 -21.17
C PHE A 347 5.56 -4.32 -21.15
N ARG A 348 6.53 -5.19 -21.47
CA ARG A 348 6.33 -6.65 -21.38
C ARG A 348 6.08 -7.10 -19.95
N ASP A 349 6.77 -6.53 -18.98
CA ASP A 349 6.57 -6.87 -17.57
C ASP A 349 5.19 -6.42 -17.06
N LEU A 350 4.73 -5.22 -17.45
CA LEU A 350 3.38 -4.74 -17.19
C LEU A 350 2.34 -5.69 -17.79
N LEU A 351 2.45 -6.03 -19.08
CA LEU A 351 1.49 -6.89 -19.77
C LEU A 351 1.50 -8.34 -19.26
N LEU A 352 2.62 -8.82 -18.72
CA LEU A 352 2.70 -10.13 -18.08
C LEU A 352 1.93 -10.17 -16.76
N GLU A 353 1.89 -9.06 -16.04
CA GLU A 353 1.17 -8.94 -14.76
C GLU A 353 -0.30 -8.57 -14.98
N ARG A 354 -0.55 -7.60 -15.86
CA ARG A 354 -1.85 -7.01 -16.20
C ARG A 354 -2.05 -7.02 -17.72
N PRO A 355 -2.50 -8.14 -18.29
CA PRO A 355 -2.77 -8.23 -19.73
C PRO A 355 -3.78 -7.21 -20.26
N GLU A 356 -4.71 -6.78 -19.42
CA GLU A 356 -5.70 -5.73 -19.68
C GLU A 356 -5.05 -4.39 -20.05
N ALA A 357 -3.82 -4.12 -19.58
CA ALA A 357 -3.10 -2.88 -19.90
C ALA A 357 -2.79 -2.70 -21.40
N ALA A 358 -2.95 -3.73 -22.23
CA ALA A 358 -2.87 -3.61 -23.69
C ALA A 358 -4.09 -2.92 -24.31
N HIS A 359 -5.25 -2.98 -23.64
CA HIS A 359 -6.56 -2.60 -24.19
C HIS A 359 -7.17 -1.39 -23.47
N VAL A 360 -6.46 -0.81 -22.50
CA VAL A 360 -6.93 0.37 -21.76
C VAL A 360 -7.10 1.57 -22.68
N ARG A 361 -8.11 2.39 -22.37
CA ARG A 361 -8.38 3.64 -23.09
C ARG A 361 -8.49 4.80 -22.10
N SER A 362 -7.76 5.86 -22.42
CA SER A 362 -7.81 7.16 -21.77
C SER A 362 -9.12 7.88 -22.14
N GLU A 363 -9.41 8.98 -21.45
CA GLU A 363 -10.63 9.80 -21.61
C GLU A 363 -10.83 10.33 -23.04
N ASP A 364 -9.74 10.58 -23.77
CA ASP A 364 -9.74 10.95 -25.19
C ASP A 364 -10.05 9.77 -26.12
N GLY A 365 -10.26 8.57 -25.56
CA GLY A 365 -10.39 7.33 -26.28
C GLY A 365 -9.05 6.78 -26.78
N ARG A 366 -7.90 7.35 -26.47
CA ARG A 366 -6.63 6.76 -26.96
C ARG A 366 -6.13 5.70 -26.00
N GLY A 367 -5.55 4.65 -26.57
CA GLY A 367 -4.95 3.56 -25.81
C GLY A 367 -3.50 3.29 -26.23
N PRO A 368 -2.90 2.22 -25.68
CA PRO A 368 -1.52 1.84 -25.95
C PRO A 368 -1.13 1.81 -27.43
N ILE A 369 -2.04 1.36 -28.31
CA ILE A 369 -1.74 1.26 -29.75
C ILE A 369 -1.70 2.62 -30.44
N TRP A 370 -2.54 3.58 -30.02
CA TRP A 370 -2.47 4.97 -30.52
C TRP A 370 -1.16 5.61 -30.13
N TRP A 371 -0.78 5.54 -28.85
CA TRP A 371 0.47 6.11 -28.36
C TRP A 371 1.69 5.45 -29.02
N ALA A 372 1.63 4.14 -29.28
CA ALA A 372 2.71 3.45 -29.96
C ALA A 372 2.89 3.93 -31.41
N HIS A 373 1.81 4.20 -32.15
CA HIS A 373 1.89 4.82 -33.48
C HIS A 373 2.36 6.28 -33.41
N GLU A 374 1.82 7.06 -32.47
CA GLU A 374 2.17 8.46 -32.24
C GLU A 374 3.66 8.67 -31.97
N TYR A 375 4.30 7.77 -31.22
CA TYR A 375 5.74 7.84 -30.93
C TYR A 375 6.62 6.93 -31.83
N GLY A 376 6.04 6.32 -32.87
CA GLY A 376 6.79 5.46 -33.81
C GLY A 376 7.38 4.18 -33.17
N ARG A 377 6.75 3.63 -32.14
CA ARG A 377 7.21 2.45 -31.38
C ARG A 377 6.81 1.13 -32.06
N SER A 378 7.41 0.84 -33.23
CA SER A 378 7.06 -0.31 -34.08
C SER A 378 7.08 -1.67 -33.35
N GLU A 379 8.03 -1.90 -32.44
CA GLU A 379 8.09 -3.13 -31.65
C GLU A 379 6.94 -3.25 -30.62
N MET A 380 6.42 -2.13 -30.11
CA MET A 380 5.24 -2.10 -29.23
C MET A 380 3.96 -2.34 -30.03
N VAL A 381 3.84 -1.75 -31.22
CA VAL A 381 2.72 -1.99 -32.14
C VAL A 381 2.61 -3.49 -32.46
N LYS A 382 3.72 -4.13 -32.87
CA LYS A 382 3.76 -5.58 -33.13
C LYS A 382 3.33 -6.41 -31.92
N LEU A 383 3.74 -6.00 -30.71
CA LEU A 383 3.37 -6.68 -29.48
C LEU A 383 1.87 -6.57 -29.19
N LEU A 384 1.30 -5.38 -29.33
CA LEU A 384 -0.12 -5.10 -29.09
C LEU A 384 -1.03 -5.82 -30.09
N LEU A 385 -0.68 -5.78 -31.38
CA LEU A 385 -1.37 -6.53 -32.43
C LEU A 385 -1.38 -8.04 -32.14
N LYS A 386 -0.25 -8.59 -31.68
CA LYS A 386 -0.17 -9.99 -31.28
C LYS A 386 -1.11 -10.34 -30.13
N LEU A 387 -1.40 -9.38 -29.25
CA LEU A 387 -2.33 -9.51 -28.13
C LEU A 387 -3.80 -9.28 -28.52
N GLY A 388 -4.08 -8.97 -29.79
CA GLY A 388 -5.43 -8.80 -30.32
C GLY A 388 -5.99 -7.40 -30.15
N VAL A 389 -5.14 -6.39 -29.92
CA VAL A 389 -5.58 -4.99 -29.93
C VAL A 389 -5.91 -4.58 -31.36
N SER A 390 -7.09 -4.02 -31.58
CA SER A 390 -7.56 -3.62 -32.92
C SER A 390 -6.99 -2.26 -33.34
N GLU A 391 -6.59 -2.15 -34.60
CA GLU A 391 -6.18 -0.88 -35.24
C GLU A 391 -7.35 -0.16 -35.93
N ASP A 392 -8.55 -0.75 -35.94
CA ASP A 392 -9.72 -0.19 -36.62
C ASP A 392 -10.61 0.67 -35.71
N LEU A 393 -10.34 0.64 -34.40
CA LEU A 393 -11.06 1.44 -33.43
C LEU A 393 -10.73 2.93 -33.58
N ARG A 394 -11.65 3.78 -33.14
CA ARG A 394 -11.56 5.24 -33.25
C ARG A 394 -11.58 5.90 -31.88
N ASP A 395 -10.77 6.95 -31.73
CA ASP A 395 -10.80 7.84 -30.57
C ASP A 395 -12.03 8.78 -30.60
N VAL A 396 -12.16 9.67 -29.61
CA VAL A 396 -13.28 10.63 -29.53
C VAL A 396 -13.36 11.54 -30.76
N ASN A 397 -12.23 11.81 -31.42
CA ASN A 397 -12.14 12.64 -32.62
C ASN A 397 -12.30 11.84 -33.92
N GLY A 398 -12.59 10.54 -33.83
CA GLY A 398 -12.72 9.67 -35.00
C GLY A 398 -11.39 9.18 -35.58
N VAL A 399 -10.25 9.43 -34.92
CA VAL A 399 -8.90 9.12 -35.42
C VAL A 399 -8.52 7.67 -35.13
N LYS A 400 -8.06 6.95 -36.15
CA LYS A 400 -7.51 5.59 -35.99
C LYS A 400 -6.05 5.63 -35.52
N PRO A 401 -5.55 4.58 -34.83
CA PRO A 401 -4.13 4.48 -34.48
C PRO A 401 -3.18 4.68 -35.68
N THR A 402 -3.52 4.09 -36.83
CA THR A 402 -2.71 4.16 -38.06
C THR A 402 -2.67 5.55 -38.70
N ASP A 403 -3.63 6.43 -38.39
CA ASP A 403 -3.64 7.78 -38.93
C ASP A 403 -2.54 8.64 -38.27
N LEU A 404 -2.13 8.29 -37.05
CA LEU A 404 -1.09 9.00 -36.29
C LEU A 404 0.33 8.73 -36.81
N SER A 405 0.57 7.57 -37.44
CA SER A 405 1.90 7.24 -37.99
C SER A 405 2.29 8.13 -39.19
N ASN A 406 1.30 8.71 -39.88
CA ASN A 406 1.53 9.51 -41.09
C ASN A 406 1.88 10.98 -40.79
N ASN A 407 1.56 11.49 -39.60
CA ASN A 407 1.81 12.89 -39.26
C ASN A 407 3.28 13.19 -38.87
N ASN A 408 4.05 12.20 -38.42
CA ASN A 408 5.45 12.41 -38.02
C ASN A 408 6.47 12.34 -39.16
N ASN A 409 6.09 11.83 -40.35
CA ASN A 409 6.98 11.85 -41.51
C ASN A 409 7.07 13.22 -42.20
N ASN A 410 6.30 14.22 -41.76
CA ASN A 410 6.29 15.56 -42.35
C ASN A 410 7.07 16.62 -41.53
N ASN A 411 7.72 16.24 -40.43
CA ASN A 411 8.44 17.17 -39.54
C ASN A 411 9.90 16.79 -39.26
N ASN A 412 10.57 16.07 -40.17
CA ASN A 412 12.01 15.79 -40.09
C ASN A 412 12.78 16.48 -41.21
#